data_AF-A0A949JVS3-F1
#
_entry.id   AF-A0A949JVS3-F1
#
_cell.length_a   1.000
_cell.length_b   1.000
_cell.length_c   1.000
_cell.angle_alpha   90.00
_cell.angle_beta   90.00
_cell.angle_gamma   90.00
#
_symmetry.space_group_name_H-M   'P 1'
#
loop_
_entity.id
_entity.type
_entity.pdbx_description
1 polymer ?
#
loop_
_entity_poly.entity_id
_entity_poly.type
_entity_poly.pdbx_seq_one_letter_code
_entity_poly.pdbx_strand_id
1 'polypeptide(L)'
;MINDAKKIAGAIARACEAEGMVNLARLLGAADVSIAQVGYDNWDGGTDLCECVVEVSPEVYGEIGEDRAGLEKQLLNRMQPISRRYQGEYLTSVIIVPKLDERPIESTEDGKHSELRRLVGEQRKLMVEVAVGGPRIDDVNKEYQARRSEIRKLLAEIGAEDPNPFSDLWEWYGRWSSGDLPNYASRRQFIAEMYKPLVDALDLAGPGSRNRIVVRPTGWARVDRGIGEARTRLSTANHEEQFQEVGMLCRETLISLAQEVFDPERHPVEDGVVVSSTDAYRMLAAFFNVELSGSRNKEQRKHAKAALEVANKTTHDRSADFRKAALCEEATTSVINSVAIMSGRRDPQ
;
A
#
# COMPACT_ATOMS: atom_id res chain seq x y z
N MET A 1 -0.86 -17.23 -39.10
CA MET A 1 0.11 -16.23 -38.60
C MET A 1 -0.01 -16.06 -37.09
N ILE A 2 -1.22 -15.96 -36.54
CA ILE A 2 -1.55 -15.74 -35.11
C ILE A 2 -0.75 -16.64 -34.15
N ASN A 3 -0.72 -17.96 -34.38
CA ASN A 3 -0.05 -18.93 -33.48
C ASN A 3 1.49 -18.91 -33.54
N ASP A 4 2.08 -18.21 -34.52
CA ASP A 4 3.52 -18.17 -34.76
C ASP A 4 4.13 -16.79 -34.49
N ALA A 5 3.38 -15.85 -33.91
CA ALA A 5 3.82 -14.46 -33.67
C ALA A 5 5.23 -14.38 -33.04
N LYS A 6 5.50 -15.16 -31.98
CA LYS A 6 6.80 -15.22 -31.31
C LYS A 6 7.92 -15.78 -32.20
N LYS A 7 7.62 -16.76 -33.08
CA LYS A 7 8.59 -17.32 -34.02
C LYS A 7 8.93 -16.33 -35.13
N ILE A 8 7.93 -15.60 -35.63
CA ILE A 8 8.09 -14.54 -36.63
C ILE A 8 8.96 -13.42 -36.05
N ALA A 9 8.62 -12.94 -34.84
CA ALA A 9 9.41 -11.93 -34.13
C ALA A 9 10.88 -12.38 -33.92
N GLY A 10 11.10 -13.61 -33.46
CA GLY A 10 12.45 -14.14 -33.26
C GLY A 10 13.24 -14.30 -34.57
N ALA A 11 12.59 -14.62 -35.69
CA ALA A 11 13.25 -14.67 -37.00
C ALA A 11 13.68 -13.28 -37.47
N ILE A 12 12.84 -12.27 -37.25
CA ILE A 12 13.15 -10.88 -37.60
C ILE A 12 14.22 -10.31 -36.69
N ALA A 13 14.19 -10.59 -35.39
CA ALA A 13 15.22 -10.18 -34.44
C ALA A 13 16.61 -10.65 -34.91
N ARG A 14 16.75 -11.94 -35.26
CA ARG A 14 18.00 -12.50 -35.79
C ARG A 14 18.44 -11.87 -37.12
N ALA A 15 17.49 -11.57 -38.01
CA ALA A 15 17.80 -10.87 -39.26
C ALA A 15 18.30 -9.44 -38.99
N CYS A 16 17.68 -8.74 -38.04
CA CYS A 16 18.10 -7.40 -37.63
C CYS A 16 19.49 -7.41 -36.99
N GLU A 17 19.83 -8.42 -36.18
CA GLU A 17 21.19 -8.59 -35.64
C GLU A 17 22.22 -8.77 -36.77
N ALA A 18 21.92 -9.62 -37.76
CA ALA A 18 22.81 -9.87 -38.90
C ALA A 18 23.01 -8.61 -39.78
N GLU A 19 22.01 -7.72 -39.84
CA GLU A 19 22.07 -6.44 -40.55
C GLU A 19 22.67 -5.30 -39.71
N GLY A 20 23.10 -5.56 -38.47
CA GLY A 20 23.66 -4.53 -37.57
C GLY A 20 22.62 -3.61 -36.93
N MET A 21 21.33 -3.93 -37.02
CA MET A 21 20.22 -3.18 -36.45
C MET A 21 19.96 -3.57 -34.99
N VAL A 22 20.95 -3.29 -34.13
CA VAL A 22 20.99 -3.73 -32.72
C VAL A 22 19.77 -3.26 -31.91
N ASN A 23 19.27 -2.05 -32.16
CA ASN A 23 18.12 -1.51 -31.41
C ASN A 23 16.83 -2.26 -31.73
N LEU A 24 16.59 -2.59 -33.00
CA LEU A 24 15.39 -3.31 -33.44
C LEU A 24 15.41 -4.77 -32.99
N ALA A 25 16.60 -5.38 -33.03
CA ALA A 25 16.83 -6.73 -32.50
C ALA A 25 16.58 -6.80 -30.99
N ARG A 26 17.12 -5.85 -30.22
CA ARG A 26 16.94 -5.76 -28.77
C ARG A 26 15.47 -5.55 -28.41
N LEU A 27 14.77 -4.65 -29.12
CA LEU A 27 13.35 -4.40 -28.96
C LEU A 27 12.54 -5.70 -29.09
N LEU A 28 12.72 -6.42 -30.19
CA LEU A 28 12.00 -7.68 -30.45
C LEU A 28 12.41 -8.81 -29.50
N GLY A 29 13.65 -8.81 -29.01
CA GLY A 29 14.14 -9.79 -28.05
C GLY A 29 13.58 -9.62 -26.64
N ALA A 30 13.17 -8.40 -26.26
CA ALA A 30 12.62 -8.07 -24.96
C ALA A 30 11.08 -7.91 -24.94
N ALA A 31 10.44 -7.87 -26.11
CA ALA A 31 9.00 -7.66 -26.25
C ALA A 31 8.20 -8.96 -26.12
N ASP A 32 6.95 -8.86 -25.65
CA ASP A 32 5.94 -9.90 -25.87
C ASP A 32 5.18 -9.58 -27.16
N VAL A 33 5.21 -10.52 -28.11
CA VAL A 33 4.66 -10.30 -29.45
C VAL A 33 3.48 -11.23 -29.69
N SER A 34 2.34 -10.62 -30.04
CA SER A 34 1.11 -11.31 -30.40
C SER A 34 0.56 -10.77 -31.71
N ILE A 35 -0.25 -11.57 -32.39
CA ILE A 35 -0.94 -11.17 -33.63
C ILE A 35 -2.42 -11.50 -33.43
N ALA A 36 -3.28 -10.52 -33.70
CA ALA A 36 -4.72 -10.66 -33.55
C ALA A 36 -5.43 -10.36 -34.88
N GLN A 37 -6.53 -11.06 -35.15
CA GLN A 37 -7.40 -10.71 -36.27
C GLN A 37 -8.23 -9.47 -35.89
N VAL A 38 -8.14 -8.44 -36.71
CA VAL A 38 -8.82 -7.15 -36.53
C VAL A 38 -9.90 -6.90 -37.58
N GLY A 39 -9.93 -7.72 -38.64
CA GLY A 39 -10.95 -7.62 -39.68
C GLY A 39 -10.96 -8.81 -40.62
N TYR A 40 -11.84 -8.73 -41.61
CA TYR A 40 -12.00 -9.73 -42.65
C TYR A 40 -12.39 -9.04 -43.96
N ASP A 41 -11.67 -9.35 -45.04
CA ASP A 41 -11.98 -8.90 -46.39
C ASP A 41 -12.58 -10.06 -47.19
N ASN A 42 -13.75 -9.84 -47.79
CA ASN A 42 -14.49 -10.86 -48.55
C ASN A 42 -14.03 -10.98 -50.01
N TRP A 43 -13.00 -10.23 -50.42
CA TRP A 43 -12.47 -10.31 -51.79
C TRP A 43 -11.53 -11.50 -51.97
N ASP A 44 -11.52 -12.10 -53.17
CA ASP A 44 -10.59 -13.16 -53.60
C ASP A 44 -10.46 -14.39 -52.67
N GLY A 45 -11.58 -14.91 -52.18
CA GLY A 45 -11.60 -16.14 -51.38
C GLY A 45 -11.48 -15.93 -49.87
N GLY A 46 -11.48 -14.68 -49.41
CA GLY A 46 -11.49 -14.33 -47.99
C GLY A 46 -10.08 -14.11 -47.44
N THR A 47 -9.83 -12.95 -46.85
CA THR A 47 -8.55 -12.62 -46.20
C THR A 47 -8.78 -12.06 -44.81
N ASP A 48 -8.24 -12.73 -43.80
CA ASP A 48 -8.19 -12.24 -42.42
C ASP A 48 -7.19 -11.07 -42.35
N LEU A 49 -7.67 -9.91 -41.90
CA LEU A 49 -6.82 -8.75 -41.63
C LEU A 49 -6.29 -8.86 -40.21
N CYS A 50 -4.98 -8.81 -40.04
CA CYS A 50 -4.32 -9.02 -38.76
C CYS A 50 -3.47 -7.81 -38.35
N GLU A 51 -3.42 -7.54 -37.05
CA GLU A 51 -2.52 -6.58 -36.43
C GLU A 51 -1.52 -7.29 -35.53
N CYS A 52 -0.26 -6.90 -35.62
CA CYS A 52 0.77 -7.36 -34.69
C CYS A 52 0.92 -6.38 -33.54
N VAL A 53 0.78 -6.88 -32.32
CA VAL A 53 0.99 -6.12 -31.09
C VAL A 53 2.34 -6.50 -30.51
N VAL A 54 3.20 -5.50 -30.35
CA VAL A 54 4.52 -5.62 -29.73
C VAL A 54 4.44 -4.93 -28.37
N GLU A 55 4.27 -5.72 -27.32
CA GLU A 55 4.21 -5.22 -25.95
C GLU A 55 5.61 -5.09 -25.37
N VAL A 56 5.97 -3.88 -24.93
CA VAL A 56 7.28 -3.56 -24.35
C VAL A 56 7.13 -3.00 -22.94
N SER A 57 8.18 -3.09 -22.11
CA SER A 57 8.15 -2.45 -20.80
C SER A 57 7.95 -0.92 -20.91
N PRO A 58 7.31 -0.25 -19.93
CA PRO A 58 7.12 1.20 -19.95
C PRO A 58 8.40 2.01 -20.15
N GLU A 59 9.54 1.51 -19.65
CA GLU A 59 10.86 2.13 -19.80
C GLU A 59 11.28 2.16 -21.28
N VAL A 60 11.27 1.00 -21.93
CA VAL A 60 11.52 0.85 -23.38
C VAL A 60 10.51 1.64 -24.21
N TYR A 61 9.23 1.66 -23.82
CA TYR A 61 8.21 2.47 -24.49
C TYR A 61 8.55 3.97 -24.44
N GLY A 62 9.03 4.46 -23.29
CA GLY A 62 9.49 5.83 -23.11
C GLY A 62 10.77 6.15 -23.90
N GLU A 63 11.72 5.22 -23.97
CA GLU A 63 12.95 5.37 -24.74
C GLU A 63 12.70 5.49 -26.25
N ILE A 64 11.71 4.77 -26.78
CA ILE A 64 11.31 4.85 -28.19
C ILE A 64 10.74 6.23 -28.53
N GLY A 65 9.97 6.81 -27.60
CA GLY A 65 9.46 8.18 -27.69
C GLY A 65 8.80 8.51 -29.04
N GLU A 66 9.28 9.58 -29.68
CA GLU A 66 8.73 10.09 -30.94
C GLU A 66 9.04 9.22 -32.17
N ASP A 67 10.06 8.35 -32.12
CA ASP A 67 10.45 7.48 -33.25
C ASP A 67 9.57 6.23 -33.39
N ARG A 68 8.56 6.08 -32.53
CA ARG A 68 7.65 4.92 -32.51
C ARG A 68 7.03 4.61 -33.87
N ALA A 69 6.46 5.61 -34.55
CA ALA A 69 5.83 5.41 -35.84
C ALA A 69 6.84 4.95 -36.92
N GLY A 70 8.10 5.38 -36.80
CA GLY A 70 9.20 4.94 -37.65
C GLY A 70 9.52 3.46 -37.42
N LEU A 71 9.61 3.04 -36.16
CA LEU A 71 9.85 1.64 -35.79
C LEU A 71 8.69 0.71 -36.18
N GLU A 72 7.45 1.12 -35.94
CA GLU A 72 6.25 0.37 -36.34
C GLU A 72 6.24 0.11 -37.86
N LYS A 73 6.56 1.13 -38.66
CA LYS A 73 6.67 1.00 -40.11
C LYS A 73 7.83 0.07 -40.52
N GLN A 74 8.98 0.17 -39.86
CA GLN A 74 10.12 -0.70 -40.13
C GLN A 74 9.81 -2.17 -39.80
N LEU A 75 9.14 -2.43 -38.69
CA LEU A 75 8.70 -3.76 -38.29
C LEU A 75 7.68 -4.31 -39.29
N LEU A 76 6.66 -3.52 -39.67
CA LEU A 76 5.67 -3.93 -40.65
C LEU A 76 6.31 -4.35 -41.98
N ASN A 77 7.21 -3.53 -42.52
CA ASN A 77 7.92 -3.81 -43.78
C ASN A 77 8.75 -5.11 -43.73
N ARG A 78 9.23 -5.50 -42.54
CA ARG A 78 10.00 -6.73 -42.33
C ARG A 78 9.12 -7.96 -42.04
N MET A 79 7.98 -7.76 -41.38
CA MET A 79 7.02 -8.82 -41.07
C MET A 79 6.20 -9.24 -42.29
N GLN A 80 5.84 -8.28 -43.16
CA GLN A 80 4.96 -8.51 -44.30
C GLN A 80 5.50 -9.51 -45.35
N PRO A 81 6.82 -9.56 -45.68
CA PRO A 81 7.35 -10.63 -46.53
C PRO A 81 7.22 -12.02 -45.90
N ILE A 82 7.32 -12.13 -44.57
CA ILE A 82 7.18 -13.40 -43.83
C ILE A 82 5.71 -13.83 -43.76
N SER A 83 4.78 -12.87 -43.66
CA SER A 83 3.34 -13.15 -43.59
C SER A 83 2.82 -13.85 -44.86
N ARG A 84 3.49 -13.70 -46.02
CA ARG A 84 3.17 -14.43 -47.27
C ARG A 84 3.18 -15.95 -47.15
N ARG A 85 3.80 -16.50 -46.10
CA ARG A 85 3.77 -17.95 -45.80
C ARG A 85 2.43 -18.43 -45.27
N TYR A 86 1.58 -17.52 -44.80
CA TYR A 86 0.27 -17.82 -44.24
C TYR A 86 -0.79 -17.41 -45.27
N GLN A 87 -1.40 -18.40 -45.94
CA GLN A 87 -2.45 -18.15 -46.92
C GLN A 87 -3.72 -17.66 -46.23
N GLY A 88 -4.40 -16.66 -46.81
CA GLY A 88 -5.64 -16.11 -46.28
C GLY A 88 -5.47 -15.16 -45.09
N GLU A 89 -4.23 -14.80 -44.71
CA GLU A 89 -3.95 -13.84 -43.63
C GLU A 89 -3.09 -12.68 -44.15
N TYR A 90 -3.46 -11.45 -43.82
CA TYR A 90 -2.74 -10.24 -44.23
C TYR A 90 -2.45 -9.33 -43.03
N LEU A 91 -1.17 -9.06 -42.79
CA LEU A 91 -0.73 -8.15 -41.74
C LEU A 91 -0.93 -6.70 -42.19
N THR A 92 -1.86 -5.98 -41.55
CA THR A 92 -2.21 -4.60 -41.87
C THR A 92 -1.34 -3.57 -41.15
N SER A 93 -1.00 -3.86 -39.89
CA SER A 93 -0.35 -2.93 -38.99
C SER A 93 0.52 -3.66 -37.97
N VAL A 94 1.53 -2.94 -37.48
CA VAL A 94 2.29 -3.31 -36.28
C VAL A 94 2.15 -2.13 -35.33
N ILE A 95 1.76 -2.40 -34.09
CA ILE A 95 1.68 -1.38 -33.04
C ILE A 95 2.60 -1.75 -31.88
N ILE A 96 3.30 -0.75 -31.36
CA ILE A 96 4.09 -0.89 -30.14
C ILE A 96 3.27 -0.29 -29.00
N VAL A 97 3.06 -1.08 -27.95
CA VAL A 97 2.26 -0.69 -26.78
C VAL A 97 3.03 -0.96 -25.49
N PRO A 98 2.82 -0.15 -24.44
CA PRO A 98 3.43 -0.43 -23.15
C PRO A 98 2.68 -1.60 -22.50
N LYS A 99 3.43 -2.51 -21.90
CA LYS A 99 2.88 -3.55 -21.05
C LYS A 99 2.21 -2.90 -19.84
N LEU A 100 0.93 -3.22 -19.65
CA LEU A 100 0.16 -2.76 -18.51
C LEU A 100 0.45 -3.67 -17.30
N ASP A 101 1.49 -3.34 -16.54
CA ASP A 101 1.73 -3.94 -15.23
C ASP A 101 0.98 -3.14 -14.15
N GLU A 102 0.37 -3.80 -13.16
CA GLU A 102 -0.32 -3.17 -12.02
C GLU A 102 0.63 -2.46 -11.02
N ARG A 103 1.82 -2.06 -11.46
CA ARG A 103 2.78 -1.39 -10.56
C ARG A 103 2.23 -0.01 -10.18
N PRO A 104 2.00 0.27 -8.89
CA PRO A 104 1.62 1.60 -8.44
C PRO A 104 2.68 2.61 -8.90
N ILE A 105 2.25 3.83 -9.24
CA ILE A 105 3.16 4.95 -9.48
C ILE A 105 3.82 5.30 -8.14
N GLU A 106 4.90 4.61 -7.78
CA GLU A 106 5.75 4.97 -6.64
C GLU A 106 6.77 6.00 -7.11
N SER A 107 6.86 7.14 -6.42
CA SER A 107 7.96 8.06 -6.68
C SER A 107 9.29 7.39 -6.27
N THR A 108 10.39 7.74 -6.93
CA THR A 108 11.73 7.15 -6.68
C THR A 108 12.19 7.28 -5.22
N GLU A 109 11.68 8.24 -4.46
CA GLU A 109 11.90 8.35 -3.02
C GLU A 109 11.09 7.33 -2.21
N ASP A 110 9.85 7.05 -2.62
CA ASP A 110 8.96 6.11 -1.93
C ASP A 110 9.45 4.67 -2.09
N GLY A 111 9.99 4.32 -3.26
CA GLY A 111 10.63 3.03 -3.52
C GLY A 111 11.91 2.81 -2.70
N LYS A 112 12.67 3.87 -2.42
CA LYS A 112 13.85 3.79 -1.54
C LYS A 112 13.47 3.59 -0.09
N HIS A 113 12.42 4.25 0.40
CA HIS A 113 11.92 4.06 1.75
C HIS A 113 11.34 2.65 1.96
N SER A 114 10.61 2.12 0.98
CA SER A 114 10.06 0.76 1.04
C SER A 114 11.15 -0.30 1.02
N GLU A 115 12.15 -0.16 0.15
CA GLU A 115 13.30 -1.06 0.09
C GLU A 115 14.16 -1.00 1.35
N LEU A 116 14.46 0.21 1.85
CA LEU A 116 15.19 0.38 3.10
C LEU A 116 14.44 -0.27 4.28
N ARG A 117 13.12 -0.13 4.34
CA ARG A 117 12.28 -0.78 5.36
C ARG A 117 12.38 -2.30 5.29
N ARG A 118 12.35 -2.87 4.08
CA ARG A 118 12.54 -4.31 3.86
C ARG A 118 13.90 -4.77 4.36
N LEU A 119 14.98 -4.12 3.91
CA LEU A 119 16.35 -4.49 4.28
C LEU A 119 16.58 -4.40 5.78
N VAL A 120 16.14 -3.31 6.44
CA VAL A 120 16.22 -3.14 7.89
C VAL A 120 15.42 -4.20 8.64
N GLY A 121 14.20 -4.52 8.18
CA GLY A 121 13.35 -5.54 8.78
C GLY A 121 14.01 -6.91 8.76
N GLU A 122 14.57 -7.31 7.62
CA GLU A 122 15.25 -8.59 7.50
C GLU A 122 16.60 -8.61 8.24
N GLN A 123 17.35 -7.50 8.29
CA GLN A 123 18.57 -7.37 9.11
C GLN A 123 18.28 -7.65 10.59
N ARG A 124 17.22 -7.03 11.12
CA ARG A 124 16.75 -7.21 12.51
C ARG A 124 16.39 -8.66 12.78
N LYS A 125 15.68 -9.29 11.84
CA LYS A 125 15.29 -10.70 11.93
C LYS A 125 16.52 -11.60 12.06
N LEU A 126 17.51 -11.42 11.19
CA LEU A 126 18.75 -12.19 11.23
C LEU A 126 19.50 -12.02 12.56
N MET A 127 19.60 -10.79 13.07
CA MET A 127 20.22 -10.51 14.38
C MET A 127 19.53 -11.24 15.54
N VAL A 128 18.21 -11.35 15.52
CA VAL A 128 17.47 -12.12 16.52
C VAL A 128 17.73 -13.62 16.35
N GLU A 129 17.66 -14.13 15.12
CA GLU A 129 17.78 -15.57 14.82
C GLU A 129 19.13 -16.15 15.23
N VAL A 130 20.24 -15.49 14.89
CA VAL A 130 21.58 -15.98 15.27
C VAL A 130 21.79 -15.97 16.78
N ALA A 131 21.12 -15.07 17.49
CA ALA A 131 21.24 -14.93 18.93
C ALA A 131 20.41 -15.98 19.68
N VAL A 132 19.61 -16.81 19.01
CA VAL A 132 18.66 -17.75 19.67
C VAL A 132 18.87 -19.20 19.23
N GLY A 133 20.02 -19.48 18.61
CA GLY A 133 20.37 -20.81 18.11
C GLY A 133 19.92 -21.08 16.68
N GLY A 134 19.68 -20.04 15.89
CA GLY A 134 19.42 -20.12 14.44
C GLY A 134 20.68 -20.43 13.62
N PRO A 135 20.85 -19.83 12.42
CA PRO A 135 21.97 -20.17 11.55
C PRO A 135 23.33 -19.84 12.19
N ARG A 136 24.37 -20.62 11.84
CA ARG A 136 25.73 -20.36 12.34
C ARG A 136 26.22 -19.04 11.79
N ILE A 137 26.84 -18.22 12.64
CA ILE A 137 27.34 -16.90 12.26
C ILE A 137 28.24 -16.98 11.02
N ASP A 138 29.14 -17.96 10.95
CA ASP A 138 30.06 -18.15 9.82
C ASP A 138 29.35 -18.22 8.46
N ASP A 139 28.16 -18.80 8.41
CA ASP A 139 27.41 -19.03 7.17
C ASP A 139 26.69 -17.76 6.69
N VAL A 140 26.25 -16.91 7.62
CA VAL A 140 25.37 -15.76 7.33
C VAL A 140 26.04 -14.40 7.53
N ASN A 141 27.23 -14.34 8.12
CA ASN A 141 27.91 -13.07 8.42
C ASN A 141 28.24 -12.25 7.16
N LYS A 142 28.59 -12.92 6.06
CA LYS A 142 28.85 -12.23 4.77
C LYS A 142 27.58 -11.56 4.24
N GLU A 143 26.44 -12.25 4.33
CA GLU A 143 25.15 -11.71 3.92
C GLU A 143 24.72 -10.54 4.82
N TYR A 144 24.92 -10.67 6.13
CA TYR A 144 24.71 -9.59 7.09
C TYR A 144 25.51 -8.34 6.69
N GLN A 145 26.81 -8.48 6.43
CA GLN A 145 27.70 -7.36 6.08
C GLN A 145 27.33 -6.72 4.74
N ALA A 146 27.02 -7.53 3.71
CA ALA A 146 26.59 -7.02 2.41
C ALA A 146 25.32 -6.16 2.55
N ARG A 147 24.36 -6.63 3.36
CA ARG A 147 23.13 -5.90 3.63
C ARG A 147 23.34 -4.65 4.48
N ARG A 148 24.24 -4.67 5.46
CA ARG A 148 24.67 -3.47 6.20
C ARG A 148 25.25 -2.41 5.26
N SER A 149 25.98 -2.81 4.23
CA SER A 149 26.53 -1.89 3.23
C SER A 149 25.40 -1.22 2.43
N GLU A 150 24.42 -2.00 1.97
CA GLU A 150 23.31 -1.47 1.19
C GLU A 150 22.39 -0.57 2.04
N ILE A 151 22.11 -0.95 3.29
CA ILE A 151 21.36 -0.12 4.23
C ILE A 151 22.06 1.23 4.45
N ARG A 152 23.39 1.23 4.69
CA ARG A 152 24.14 2.48 4.89
C ARG A 152 24.12 3.38 3.66
N LYS A 153 24.20 2.79 2.46
CA LYS A 153 24.10 3.54 1.20
C LYS A 153 22.73 4.22 1.07
N LEU A 154 21.65 3.48 1.26
CA LEU A 154 20.29 4.03 1.18
C LEU A 154 20.04 5.08 2.27
N LEU A 155 20.52 4.86 3.50
CA LEU A 155 20.44 5.84 4.59
C LEU A 155 21.17 7.14 4.26
N ALA A 156 22.37 7.06 3.67
CA ALA A 156 23.13 8.22 3.24
C ALA A 156 22.41 9.00 2.13
N GLU A 157 21.76 8.31 1.20
CA GLU A 157 20.97 8.93 0.13
C GLU A 157 19.75 9.70 0.65
N ILE A 158 19.16 9.28 1.77
CA ILE A 158 18.01 9.94 2.40
C ILE A 158 18.40 10.85 3.58
N GLY A 159 19.69 11.01 3.87
CA GLY A 159 20.20 11.85 4.95
C GLY A 159 19.86 11.35 6.36
N ALA A 160 19.63 10.04 6.55
CA ALA A 160 19.31 9.44 7.84
C ALA A 160 20.54 8.78 8.49
N GLU A 161 20.60 8.80 9.83
CA GLU A 161 21.65 8.11 10.58
C GLU A 161 21.36 6.62 10.74
N ASP A 162 22.41 5.80 10.74
CA ASP A 162 22.33 4.36 10.98
C ASP A 162 22.39 4.06 12.48
N PRO A 163 21.31 3.56 13.10
CA PRO A 163 21.27 3.33 14.53
C PRO A 163 22.02 2.06 14.98
N ASN A 164 22.41 1.17 14.05
CA ASN A 164 23.05 -0.09 14.39
C ASN A 164 24.58 0.08 14.46
N PRO A 165 25.22 -0.09 15.63
CA PRO A 165 26.66 0.06 15.76
C PRO A 165 27.46 -1.18 15.32
N PHE A 166 26.81 -2.33 15.09
CA PHE A 166 27.49 -3.59 14.82
C PHE A 166 27.79 -3.74 13.33
N SER A 167 29.07 -3.72 13.00
CA SER A 167 29.59 -3.89 11.65
C SER A 167 29.44 -5.33 11.15
N ASP A 168 29.45 -6.30 12.06
CA ASP A 168 29.27 -7.72 11.79
C ASP A 168 28.51 -8.47 12.91
N LEU A 169 28.23 -9.75 12.68
CA LEU A 169 27.52 -10.60 13.64
C LEU A 169 28.39 -11.06 14.82
N TRP A 170 29.72 -10.99 14.71
CA TRP A 170 30.62 -11.33 15.81
C TRP A 170 30.68 -10.21 16.85
N GLU A 171 30.63 -8.95 16.43
CA GLU A 171 30.45 -7.80 17.32
C GLU A 171 29.09 -7.85 18.04
N TRP A 172 28.03 -8.18 17.30
CA TRP A 172 26.72 -8.42 17.89
C TRP A 172 26.81 -9.60 18.90
N TYR A 173 27.50 -10.70 18.55
CA TYR A 173 27.73 -11.84 19.45
C TYR A 173 28.43 -11.43 20.74
N GLY A 174 29.48 -10.61 20.65
CA GLY A 174 30.17 -10.05 21.80
C GLY A 174 29.22 -9.29 22.72
N ARG A 175 28.27 -8.53 22.16
CA ARG A 175 27.27 -7.79 22.94
C ARG A 175 26.30 -8.73 23.66
N TRP A 176 25.69 -9.70 22.98
CA TRP A 176 24.66 -10.53 23.62
C TRP A 176 25.23 -11.64 24.52
N SER A 177 26.47 -12.07 24.27
CA SER A 177 27.17 -13.08 25.09
C SER A 177 27.74 -12.52 26.39
N SER A 178 27.84 -11.19 26.52
CA SER A 178 28.33 -10.49 27.72
C SER A 178 27.50 -10.69 29.00
N GLY A 179 26.27 -11.22 28.87
CA GLY A 179 25.36 -11.48 29.99
C GLY A 179 24.27 -10.42 30.17
N ASP A 180 24.43 -9.23 29.58
CA ASP A 180 23.43 -8.13 29.63
C ASP A 180 22.10 -8.49 28.95
N LEU A 181 22.10 -9.47 28.04
CA LEU A 181 20.93 -9.91 27.27
C LEU A 181 20.70 -11.42 27.46
N PRO A 182 20.24 -11.84 28.65
CA PRO A 182 20.24 -13.25 29.06
C PRO A 182 19.18 -14.09 28.34
N ASN A 183 18.08 -13.48 27.86
CA ASN A 183 16.96 -14.22 27.28
C ASN A 183 16.51 -13.67 25.92
N TYR A 184 15.76 -14.48 25.17
CA TYR A 184 15.20 -14.13 23.87
C TYR A 184 14.47 -12.78 23.87
N ALA A 185 13.66 -12.52 24.90
CA ALA A 185 12.87 -11.30 25.02
C ALA A 185 13.76 -10.05 25.13
N SER A 186 14.79 -10.08 25.99
CA SER A 186 15.76 -8.98 26.14
C SER A 186 16.50 -8.67 24.83
N ARG A 187 16.87 -9.69 24.06
CA ARG A 187 17.58 -9.54 22.77
C ARG A 187 16.69 -8.89 21.71
N ARG A 188 15.44 -9.35 21.61
CA ARG A 188 14.44 -8.79 20.69
C ARG A 188 14.08 -7.34 21.07
N GLN A 189 13.93 -7.05 22.37
CA GLN A 189 13.64 -5.72 22.86
C GLN A 189 14.77 -4.74 22.55
N PHE A 190 16.03 -5.11 22.82
CA PHE A 190 17.19 -4.29 22.51
C PHE A 190 17.25 -3.93 21.01
N ILE A 191 17.08 -4.92 20.13
CA ILE A 191 17.06 -4.68 18.67
C ILE A 191 15.88 -3.79 18.28
N ALA A 192 14.71 -3.96 18.90
CA ALA A 192 13.55 -3.14 18.62
C ALA A 192 13.76 -1.67 19.05
N GLU A 193 14.32 -1.44 20.23
CA GLU A 193 14.63 -0.09 20.76
C GLU A 193 15.69 0.61 19.91
N MET A 194 16.75 -0.10 19.52
CA MET A 194 17.81 0.42 18.66
C MET A 194 17.28 0.91 17.31
N TYR A 195 16.43 0.13 16.65
CA TYR A 195 15.89 0.50 15.34
C TYR A 195 14.65 1.39 15.39
N LYS A 196 14.07 1.64 16.57
CA LYS A 196 12.80 2.38 16.72
C LYS A 196 12.83 3.76 16.06
N PRO A 197 13.85 4.62 16.28
CA PRO A 197 13.86 5.96 15.68
C PRO A 197 13.85 5.92 14.15
N LEU A 198 14.60 4.98 13.56
CA LEU A 198 14.67 4.82 12.11
C LEU A 198 13.35 4.26 11.55
N VAL A 199 12.76 3.26 12.20
CA VAL A 199 11.48 2.69 11.77
C VAL A 199 10.35 3.73 11.85
N ASP A 200 10.29 4.49 12.95
CA ASP A 200 9.30 5.56 13.13
C ASP A 200 9.47 6.64 12.04
N ALA A 201 10.71 7.01 11.70
CA ALA A 201 11.00 7.97 10.62
C ALA A 201 10.60 7.43 9.23
N LEU A 202 10.87 6.16 8.94
CA LEU A 202 10.49 5.53 7.66
C LEU A 202 8.97 5.34 7.55
N ASP A 203 8.28 5.04 8.65
CA ASP A 203 6.82 4.96 8.68
C ASP A 203 6.16 6.34 8.48
N LEU A 204 6.81 7.42 8.90
CA LEU A 204 6.42 8.80 8.58
C LEU A 204 6.75 9.21 7.14
N ALA A 205 7.67 8.53 6.44
CA ALA A 205 8.15 8.91 5.12
C ALA A 205 7.68 7.99 3.96
N GLY A 206 7.02 6.86 4.27
CA GLY A 206 6.57 5.88 3.26
C GLY A 206 5.33 6.28 2.44
N PRO A 207 4.97 5.50 1.41
CA PRO A 207 3.89 5.78 0.43
C PRO A 207 2.48 5.93 1.04
N GLY A 208 2.29 5.56 2.31
CA GLY A 208 1.07 5.83 3.06
C GLY A 208 1.02 7.22 3.74
N SER A 209 2.10 7.99 3.70
CA SER A 209 2.24 9.23 4.48
C SER A 209 1.77 10.48 3.74
N ARG A 210 1.99 10.58 2.42
CA ARG A 210 1.56 11.77 1.64
C ARG A 210 0.05 11.97 1.59
N ASN A 211 -0.73 10.96 1.97
CA ASN A 211 -2.19 11.08 2.12
C ASN A 211 -2.74 10.41 3.39
N ARG A 212 -1.89 10.17 4.41
CA ARG A 212 -2.43 9.96 5.74
C ARG A 212 -2.90 11.32 6.20
N ILE A 213 -4.22 11.49 6.27
CA ILE A 213 -4.81 12.44 7.21
C ILE A 213 -4.06 12.20 8.51
N VAL A 214 -3.16 13.11 8.89
CA VAL A 214 -2.48 13.03 10.18
C VAL A 214 -3.60 13.19 11.18
N VAL A 215 -4.11 12.05 11.66
CA VAL A 215 -5.12 12.02 12.70
C VAL A 215 -4.36 12.46 13.94
N ARG A 216 -4.31 13.78 14.12
CA ARG A 216 -3.78 14.39 15.34
C ARG A 216 -4.47 13.68 16.50
N PRO A 217 -3.77 13.26 17.55
CA PRO A 217 -4.42 12.74 18.75
C PRO A 217 -5.51 13.72 19.19
N THR A 218 -6.68 13.23 19.55
CA THR A 218 -7.76 14.06 20.13
C THR A 218 -7.35 14.64 21.48
N GLY A 219 -6.33 14.08 22.12
CA GLY A 219 -5.91 14.44 23.47
C GLY A 219 -6.75 13.73 24.54
N TRP A 220 -7.71 12.88 24.15
CA TRP A 220 -8.38 11.95 25.05
C TRP A 220 -7.69 10.60 24.95
N ALA A 221 -6.79 10.31 25.88
CA ALA A 221 -5.89 9.15 25.80
C ALA A 221 -6.62 7.81 25.63
N ARG A 222 -7.83 7.65 26.20
CA ARG A 222 -8.65 6.44 26.03
C ARG A 222 -9.24 6.34 24.62
N VAL A 223 -9.71 7.46 24.07
CA VAL A 223 -10.27 7.53 22.70
C VAL A 223 -9.18 7.29 21.67
N ASP A 224 -8.03 7.95 21.82
CA ASP A 224 -6.89 7.84 20.91
C ASP A 224 -6.34 6.41 20.86
N ARG A 225 -6.23 5.75 22.02
CA ARG A 225 -5.82 4.34 22.09
C ARG A 225 -6.87 3.42 21.47
N GLY A 226 -8.15 3.65 21.76
CA GLY A 226 -9.25 2.82 21.26
C GLY A 226 -9.34 2.82 19.73
N ILE A 227 -9.29 4.00 19.11
CA ILE A 227 -9.34 4.11 17.64
C ILE A 227 -8.05 3.62 16.98
N GLY A 228 -6.89 3.84 17.62
CA GLY A 228 -5.61 3.30 17.14
C GLY A 228 -5.62 1.77 17.08
N GLU A 229 -6.08 1.12 18.16
CA GLU A 229 -6.21 -0.33 18.22
C GLU A 229 -7.22 -0.86 17.20
N ALA A 230 -8.38 -0.20 17.04
CA ALA A 230 -9.40 -0.59 16.06
C ALA A 230 -8.85 -0.61 14.63
N ARG A 231 -8.06 0.41 14.24
CA ARG A 231 -7.40 0.48 12.93
C ARG A 231 -6.37 -0.61 12.73
N THR A 232 -5.53 -0.83 13.74
CA THR A 232 -4.51 -1.89 13.68
C THR A 232 -5.18 -3.25 13.50
N ARG A 233 -6.22 -3.57 14.28
CA ARG A 233 -6.94 -4.84 14.14
C ARG A 233 -7.62 -5.00 12.80
N LEU A 234 -8.29 -3.96 12.30
CA LEU A 234 -8.93 -3.99 10.98
C LEU A 234 -7.93 -4.31 9.86
N SER A 235 -6.70 -3.76 9.94
CA SER A 235 -5.65 -4.00 8.93
C SER A 235 -5.13 -5.44 8.89
N THR A 236 -5.34 -6.20 9.96
CA THR A 236 -4.87 -7.59 10.09
C THR A 236 -6.00 -8.62 10.12
N ALA A 237 -7.26 -8.16 10.14
CA ALA A 237 -8.43 -9.01 10.29
C ALA A 237 -8.78 -9.74 8.99
N ASN A 238 -8.95 -11.06 9.07
CA ASN A 238 -9.19 -11.94 7.92
C ASN A 238 -10.41 -12.87 8.11
N HIS A 239 -11.07 -12.86 9.26
CA HIS A 239 -12.24 -13.69 9.54
C HIS A 239 -13.25 -12.98 10.46
N GLU A 240 -14.45 -13.54 10.55
CA GLU A 240 -15.63 -12.93 11.15
C GLU A 240 -15.43 -12.47 12.60
N GLU A 241 -14.85 -13.31 13.45
CA GLU A 241 -14.60 -12.99 14.87
C GLU A 241 -13.66 -11.79 15.01
N GLN A 242 -12.65 -11.66 14.14
CA GLN A 242 -11.75 -10.51 14.13
C GLN A 242 -12.47 -9.22 13.70
N PHE A 243 -13.41 -9.32 12.75
CA PHE A 243 -14.25 -8.18 12.37
C PHE A 243 -15.22 -7.76 13.49
N GLN A 244 -15.76 -8.72 14.24
CA GLN A 244 -16.58 -8.45 15.42
C GLN A 244 -15.79 -7.75 16.53
N GLU A 245 -14.53 -8.13 16.74
CA GLU A 245 -13.65 -7.44 17.69
C GLU A 245 -13.41 -5.96 17.35
N VAL A 246 -13.26 -5.63 16.06
CA VAL A 246 -13.17 -4.22 15.61
C VAL A 246 -14.44 -3.46 15.99
N GLY A 247 -15.62 -4.05 15.81
CA GLY A 247 -16.90 -3.48 16.24
C GLY A 247 -16.97 -3.24 17.75
N MET A 248 -16.52 -4.20 18.56
CA MET A 248 -16.44 -4.02 20.02
C MET A 248 -15.52 -2.86 20.42
N LEU A 249 -14.34 -2.75 19.81
CA LEU A 249 -13.41 -1.65 20.08
C LEU A 249 -14.00 -0.30 19.71
N CYS A 250 -14.69 -0.21 18.58
CA CYS A 250 -15.37 1.01 18.16
C CYS A 250 -16.44 1.43 19.17
N ARG A 251 -17.22 0.47 19.69
CA ARG A 251 -18.22 0.74 20.75
C ARG A 251 -17.60 1.29 22.02
N GLU A 252 -16.56 0.63 22.54
CA GLU A 252 -15.88 1.08 23.77
C GLU A 252 -15.21 2.45 23.59
N THR A 253 -14.74 2.73 22.38
CA THR A 253 -14.19 4.03 22.01
C THR A 253 -15.28 5.12 22.01
N LEU A 254 -16.46 4.84 21.47
CA LEU A 254 -17.60 5.76 21.50
C LEU A 254 -18.11 6.01 22.93
N ILE A 255 -18.14 4.99 23.79
CA ILE A 255 -18.47 5.15 25.21
C ILE A 255 -17.45 6.05 25.89
N SER A 256 -16.16 5.81 25.66
CA SER A 256 -15.09 6.65 26.22
C SER A 256 -15.22 8.10 25.74
N LEU A 257 -15.49 8.32 24.46
CA LEU A 257 -15.71 9.66 23.90
C LEU A 257 -16.92 10.33 24.54
N ALA A 258 -18.05 9.63 24.64
CA ALA A 258 -19.27 10.14 25.24
C ALA A 258 -19.05 10.59 26.69
N GLN A 259 -18.33 9.80 27.49
CA GLN A 259 -18.01 10.11 28.88
C GLN A 259 -17.14 11.36 29.03
N GLU A 260 -16.31 11.68 28.04
CA GLU A 260 -15.44 12.86 28.07
C GLU A 260 -16.17 14.16 27.72
N VAL A 261 -17.23 14.10 26.90
CA VAL A 261 -17.88 15.30 26.36
C VAL A 261 -19.30 15.53 26.83
N PHE A 262 -19.96 14.52 27.39
CA PHE A 262 -21.32 14.64 27.87
C PHE A 262 -21.38 15.25 29.27
N ASP A 263 -22.07 16.38 29.38
CA ASP A 263 -22.43 17.02 30.63
C ASP A 263 -23.97 16.99 30.78
N PRO A 264 -24.53 16.29 31.79
CA PRO A 264 -25.97 16.19 32.01
C PRO A 264 -26.68 17.53 32.22
N GLU A 265 -25.98 18.55 32.74
CA GLU A 265 -26.59 19.88 32.97
C GLU A 265 -26.66 20.69 31.67
N ARG A 266 -25.71 20.48 30.77
CA ARG A 266 -25.64 21.19 29.48
C ARG A 266 -26.34 20.45 28.34
N HIS A 267 -26.40 19.13 28.38
CA HIS A 267 -26.88 18.27 27.29
C HIS A 267 -28.17 17.55 27.67
N PRO A 268 -29.33 18.24 27.66
CA PRO A 268 -30.61 17.63 27.95
C PRO A 268 -30.96 16.60 26.88
N VAL A 269 -31.51 15.48 27.33
CA VAL A 269 -31.92 14.37 26.48
C VAL A 269 -33.40 14.53 26.19
N GLU A 270 -33.77 14.50 24.90
CA GLU A 270 -35.12 14.88 24.42
C GLU A 270 -36.25 14.05 25.06
N ASP A 271 -35.98 12.80 25.45
CA ASP A 271 -37.01 11.86 25.93
C ASP A 271 -37.19 11.83 27.46
N GLY A 272 -36.47 12.65 28.24
CA GLY A 272 -36.55 12.67 29.71
C GLY A 272 -36.08 11.38 30.41
N VAL A 273 -35.50 10.44 29.65
CA VAL A 273 -34.95 9.17 30.16
C VAL A 273 -33.60 9.43 30.83
N VAL A 274 -33.38 8.86 32.02
CA VAL A 274 -32.07 8.88 32.69
C VAL A 274 -31.07 8.09 31.85
N VAL A 275 -30.09 8.79 31.28
CA VAL A 275 -29.07 8.20 30.40
C VAL A 275 -28.03 7.48 31.24
N SER A 276 -27.78 6.21 30.91
CA SER A 276 -26.70 5.43 31.55
C SER A 276 -25.33 5.94 31.13
N SER A 277 -24.34 5.81 32.00
CA SER A 277 -22.93 6.15 31.73
C SER A 277 -22.30 5.38 30.55
N THR A 278 -22.98 4.35 30.04
CA THR A 278 -22.54 3.53 28.90
C THR A 278 -23.41 3.73 27.65
N ASP A 279 -24.39 4.63 27.69
CA ASP A 279 -25.29 4.89 26.56
C ASP A 279 -24.71 5.97 25.65
N ALA A 280 -23.62 5.62 24.97
CA ALA A 280 -22.86 6.52 24.11
C ALA A 280 -23.73 7.19 23.04
N TYR A 281 -24.69 6.45 22.47
CA TYR A 281 -25.56 6.96 21.42
C TYR A 281 -26.40 8.15 21.91
N ARG A 282 -27.10 8.01 23.04
CA ARG A 282 -27.93 9.09 23.58
C ARG A 282 -27.08 10.28 24.04
N MET A 283 -25.95 10.00 24.70
CA MET A 283 -25.01 11.03 25.18
C MET A 283 -24.48 11.90 24.03
N LEU A 284 -23.96 11.26 22.97
CA LEU A 284 -23.40 11.97 21.82
C LEU A 284 -24.48 12.66 20.97
N ALA A 285 -25.67 12.06 20.84
CA ALA A 285 -26.78 12.70 20.15
C ALA A 285 -27.25 13.98 20.86
N ALA A 286 -27.29 13.98 22.20
CA ALA A 286 -27.59 15.15 23.02
C ALA A 286 -26.51 16.24 22.88
N PHE A 287 -25.23 15.84 22.94
CA PHE A 287 -24.10 16.74 22.66
C PHE A 287 -24.24 17.44 21.29
N PHE A 288 -24.49 16.69 20.22
CA PHE A 288 -24.67 17.27 18.88
C PHE A 288 -25.90 18.17 18.78
N ASN A 289 -26.97 17.91 19.55
CA ASN A 289 -28.15 18.77 19.56
C ASN A 289 -27.87 20.16 20.14
N VAL A 290 -27.04 20.22 21.19
CA VAL A 290 -26.72 21.48 21.87
C VAL A 290 -25.62 22.24 21.13
N GLU A 291 -24.50 21.58 20.88
CA GLU A 291 -23.31 22.23 20.31
C GLU A 291 -23.49 22.59 18.83
N LEU A 292 -24.29 21.84 18.09
CA LEU A 292 -24.70 22.19 16.72
C LEU A 292 -26.14 22.70 16.68
N SER A 293 -26.57 23.47 17.67
CA SER A 293 -27.91 24.06 17.68
C SER A 293 -28.11 25.09 16.56
N GLY A 294 -29.38 25.41 16.28
CA GLY A 294 -29.77 26.39 15.26
C GLY A 294 -29.86 25.85 13.83
N SER A 295 -30.38 26.70 12.93
CA SER A 295 -30.62 26.37 11.52
C SER A 295 -29.34 26.36 10.69
N ARG A 296 -28.35 27.19 11.03
CA ARG A 296 -27.05 27.28 10.34
C ARG A 296 -26.22 26.00 10.44
N ASN A 297 -26.38 25.26 11.53
CA ASN A 297 -25.64 24.03 11.81
C ASN A 297 -26.42 22.76 11.44
N LYS A 298 -27.54 22.89 10.71
CA LYS A 298 -28.47 21.78 10.43
C LYS A 298 -27.79 20.62 9.69
N GLU A 299 -27.02 20.92 8.65
CA GLU A 299 -26.38 19.87 7.83
C GLU A 299 -25.22 19.20 8.56
N GLN A 300 -24.44 19.98 9.34
CA GLN A 300 -23.38 19.45 10.20
C GLN A 300 -23.96 18.50 11.25
N ARG A 301 -25.06 18.90 11.90
CA ARG A 301 -25.76 18.07 12.89
C ARG A 301 -26.34 16.80 12.26
N LYS A 302 -26.88 16.89 11.05
CA LYS A 302 -27.38 15.74 10.29
C LYS A 302 -26.25 14.76 9.95
N HIS A 303 -25.11 15.26 9.49
CA HIS A 303 -23.93 14.45 9.20
C HIS A 303 -23.43 13.73 10.46
N ALA A 304 -23.21 14.45 11.55
CA ALA A 304 -22.70 13.89 12.80
C ALA A 304 -23.64 12.81 13.38
N LYS A 305 -24.96 13.04 13.35
CA LYS A 305 -25.95 12.05 13.78
C LYS A 305 -26.02 10.83 12.88
N ALA A 306 -25.91 11.01 11.56
CA ALA A 306 -25.91 9.90 10.61
C ALA A 306 -24.66 9.01 10.79
N ALA A 307 -23.49 9.60 10.99
CA ALA A 307 -22.26 8.86 11.29
C ALA A 307 -22.39 8.07 12.60
N LEU A 308 -22.92 8.69 13.65
CA LEU A 308 -23.18 8.02 14.93
C LEU A 308 -24.17 6.85 14.79
N GLU A 309 -25.22 7.01 13.98
CA GLU A 309 -26.19 5.94 13.72
C GLU A 309 -25.55 4.75 12.98
N VAL A 310 -24.72 5.00 11.97
CA VAL A 310 -23.97 3.95 11.25
C VAL A 310 -23.05 3.21 12.20
N ALA A 311 -22.25 3.94 13.00
CA ALA A 311 -21.34 3.33 13.96
C ALA A 311 -22.11 2.46 14.97
N ASN A 312 -23.16 3.01 15.60
CA ASN A 312 -23.94 2.27 16.60
C ASN A 312 -24.64 1.02 16.05
N LYS A 313 -25.11 1.04 14.80
CA LYS A 313 -25.72 -0.15 14.17
C LYS A 313 -24.68 -1.23 13.84
N THR A 314 -23.49 -0.83 13.44
CA THR A 314 -22.44 -1.75 12.97
C THR A 314 -21.59 -2.30 14.11
N THR A 315 -21.50 -1.63 15.27
CA THR A 315 -20.79 -2.12 16.47
C THR A 315 -21.38 -3.41 17.06
N HIS A 316 -22.63 -3.72 16.75
CA HIS A 316 -23.38 -4.86 17.31
C HIS A 316 -23.62 -6.00 16.30
N ASP A 317 -23.06 -5.91 15.09
CA ASP A 317 -23.32 -6.89 14.05
C ASP A 317 -22.55 -8.20 14.31
N ARG A 318 -23.30 -9.27 14.58
CA ARG A 318 -22.77 -10.62 14.80
C ARG A 318 -22.47 -11.37 13.50
N SER A 319 -22.63 -10.72 12.35
CA SER A 319 -22.35 -11.22 11.00
C SER A 319 -21.38 -10.27 10.27
N ALA A 320 -20.39 -9.76 11.00
CA ALA A 320 -19.47 -8.73 10.53
C ALA A 320 -18.52 -9.30 9.45
N ASP A 321 -18.55 -8.71 8.26
CA ASP A 321 -17.53 -8.90 7.23
C ASP A 321 -16.56 -7.71 7.24
N PHE A 322 -15.51 -7.77 6.41
CA PHE A 322 -14.54 -6.69 6.28
C PHE A 322 -15.22 -5.33 6.00
N ARG A 323 -16.22 -5.31 5.12
CA ARG A 323 -16.88 -4.06 4.71
C ARG A 323 -17.63 -3.43 5.87
N LYS A 324 -18.36 -4.22 6.65
CA LYS A 324 -19.09 -3.74 7.84
C LYS A 324 -18.13 -3.25 8.92
N ALA A 325 -17.04 -3.97 9.19
CA ALA A 325 -16.03 -3.55 10.15
C ALA A 325 -15.31 -2.27 9.72
N ALA A 326 -14.97 -2.15 8.43
CA ALA A 326 -14.38 -0.93 7.88
C ALA A 326 -15.33 0.26 7.95
N LEU A 327 -16.61 0.06 7.63
CA LEU A 327 -17.63 1.10 7.76
C LEU A 327 -17.84 1.54 9.22
N CYS A 328 -17.76 0.60 10.16
CA CYS A 328 -17.84 0.86 11.59
C CYS A 328 -16.67 1.74 12.07
N GLU A 329 -15.44 1.40 11.67
CA GLU A 329 -14.23 2.16 12.03
C GLU A 329 -14.26 3.57 11.42
N GLU A 330 -14.64 3.70 10.15
CA GLU A 330 -14.75 5.00 9.48
C GLU A 330 -15.79 5.88 10.17
N ALA A 331 -17.00 5.36 10.39
CA ALA A 331 -18.07 6.09 11.04
C ALA A 331 -17.68 6.52 12.47
N THR A 332 -17.00 5.64 13.21
CA THR A 332 -16.47 5.94 14.55
C THR A 332 -15.42 7.04 14.49
N THR A 333 -14.47 6.96 13.55
CA THR A 333 -13.48 8.02 13.31
C THR A 333 -14.15 9.36 12.97
N SER A 334 -15.19 9.35 12.13
CA SER A 334 -15.93 10.56 11.73
C SER A 334 -16.64 11.23 12.91
N VAL A 335 -17.25 10.44 13.81
CA VAL A 335 -17.84 10.93 15.06
C VAL A 335 -16.77 11.55 15.96
N ILE A 336 -15.66 10.85 16.20
CA ILE A 336 -14.56 11.33 17.03
C ILE A 336 -14.01 12.67 16.50
N ASN A 337 -13.79 12.76 15.19
CA ASN A 337 -13.27 13.97 14.58
C ASN A 337 -14.27 15.13 14.66
N SER A 338 -15.57 14.86 14.43
CA SER A 338 -16.62 15.87 14.57
C SER A 338 -16.64 16.45 16.00
N VAL A 339 -16.61 15.58 17.00
CA VAL A 339 -16.58 15.98 18.42
C VAL A 339 -15.29 16.74 18.76
N ALA A 340 -14.13 16.28 18.28
CA ALA A 340 -12.84 16.94 18.53
C ALA A 340 -12.77 18.35 17.93
N ILE A 341 -13.33 18.54 16.72
CA ILE A 341 -13.44 19.86 16.07
C ILE A 341 -14.34 20.76 16.90
N MET A 342 -15.53 20.30 17.26
CA MET A 342 -16.50 21.08 18.03
C MET A 342 -15.98 21.44 19.44
N SER A 343 -15.13 20.59 20.01
CA SER A 343 -14.51 20.82 21.33
C SER A 343 -13.27 21.74 21.26
N GLY A 344 -12.98 22.36 20.11
CA GLY A 344 -11.83 23.25 19.91
C GLY A 344 -10.47 22.54 19.92
N ARG A 345 -10.44 21.20 19.97
CA ARG A 345 -9.20 20.41 20.04
C ARG A 345 -8.47 20.29 18.70
N ARG A 346 -9.04 20.88 17.65
CA ARG A 346 -8.50 20.94 16.29
C ARG A 346 -8.26 22.37 15.81
N ASP A 347 -8.49 23.35 16.68
CA ASP A 347 -8.27 24.75 16.33
C ASP A 347 -6.77 24.99 16.06
N PRO A 348 -6.42 25.83 15.07
CA PRO A 348 -5.04 26.24 14.86
C PRO A 348 -4.48 26.91 16.12
N GLN A 349 -3.27 26.52 16.52
CA GLN A 349 -2.52 27.20 17.59
C GLN A 349 -1.90 28.49 17.08
#